data_AF-A0A7K2LXA9-F1
#
_entry.id   AF-A0A7K2LXA9-F1
#
_cell.length_a   1.000
_cell.length_b   1.000
_cell.length_c   1.000
_cell.angle_alpha   90.00
_cell.angle_beta   90.00
_cell.angle_gamma   90.00
#
_symmetry.space_group_name_H-M   'P 1'
#
loop_
_entity.id
_entity.type
_entity.pdbx_description
1 polymer ?
#
loop_
_entity_poly.entity_id
_entity_poly.type
_entity_poly.pdbx_seq_one_letter_code
_entity_poly.pdbx_strand_id
1 'polypeptide(L)'
;MRTPEVDATAVESLLHAAVAAPSMHNTQPWRFGMEADTGAIHVRADRARRLPHCDPQLRAQHLSVGAAVFNLRVAAAHLGWEPDVRLLPDPGDPDLLATVRLTVATGGTLPSYGDLYDAVARRHTSRMPFTGRPVPDHIVAEMLAAARTEGA
;
A
#
# COMPACT_ATOMS: atom_id res chain seq x y z
N MET A 1 -0.06 -26.62 -12.84
CA MET A 1 0.47 -25.23 -12.82
C MET A 1 1.40 -25.13 -11.64
N ARG A 2 2.66 -24.78 -11.85
CA ARG A 2 3.53 -24.38 -10.73
C ARG A 2 3.04 -23.00 -10.27
N THR A 3 2.66 -22.89 -9.01
CA THR A 3 2.59 -21.59 -8.33
C THR A 3 3.91 -20.88 -8.64
N PRO A 4 3.92 -19.63 -9.12
CA PRO A 4 5.18 -18.90 -9.18
C PRO A 4 5.78 -18.92 -7.76
N GLU A 5 7.09 -18.95 -7.65
CA GLU A 5 7.74 -18.79 -6.35
C GLU A 5 8.01 -17.30 -6.20
N VAL A 6 7.81 -16.74 -5.01
CA VAL A 6 8.09 -15.32 -4.76
C VAL A 6 9.60 -15.19 -4.64
N ASP A 7 10.26 -14.86 -5.75
CA ASP A 7 11.70 -14.66 -5.79
C ASP A 7 12.11 -13.27 -5.28
N ALA A 8 13.42 -13.06 -5.12
CA ALA A 8 13.96 -11.81 -4.61
C ALA A 8 13.61 -10.59 -5.48
N THR A 9 13.48 -10.75 -6.79
CA THR A 9 13.16 -9.67 -7.74
C THR A 9 11.70 -9.24 -7.58
N ALA A 10 10.80 -10.20 -7.40
CA ALA A 10 9.41 -9.93 -7.08
C ALA A 10 9.28 -9.20 -5.74
N VAL A 11 9.99 -9.65 -4.70
CA VAL A 11 10.01 -8.98 -3.39
C VAL A 11 10.52 -7.54 -3.51
N GLU A 12 11.62 -7.32 -4.22
CA GLU A 12 12.18 -5.98 -4.42
C GLU A 12 11.18 -5.05 -5.11
N SER A 13 10.50 -5.53 -6.16
CA SER A 13 9.49 -4.77 -6.90
C SER A 13 8.29 -4.40 -6.01
N LEU A 14 7.82 -5.32 -5.17
CA LEU A 14 6.74 -5.09 -4.21
C LEU A 14 7.13 -4.04 -3.17
N LEU A 15 8.34 -4.15 -2.62
CA LEU A 15 8.83 -3.23 -1.60
C LEU A 15 9.15 -1.84 -2.18
N HIS A 16 9.66 -1.76 -3.40
CA HIS A 16 9.85 -0.49 -4.11
C HIS A 16 8.53 0.28 -4.27
N ALA A 17 7.47 -0.41 -4.69
CA ALA A 17 6.15 0.19 -4.79
C ALA A 17 5.62 0.63 -3.41
N ALA A 18 5.74 -0.22 -2.40
CA ALA A 18 5.27 0.08 -1.04
C ALA A 18 5.98 1.31 -0.44
N VAL A 19 7.30 1.41 -0.60
CA VAL A 19 8.11 2.53 -0.09
C VAL A 19 7.83 3.84 -0.85
N ALA A 20 7.37 3.77 -2.10
CA ALA A 20 6.96 4.95 -2.86
C ALA A 20 5.66 5.60 -2.34
N ALA A 21 4.98 5.03 -1.34
CA ALA A 21 3.82 5.63 -0.71
C ALA A 21 4.16 6.97 -0.03
N PRO A 22 3.25 7.95 -0.04
CA PRO A 22 3.44 9.17 0.71
C PRO A 22 3.31 8.93 2.21
N SER A 23 4.04 9.70 3.02
CA SER A 23 3.85 9.74 4.47
C SER A 23 3.99 11.15 5.02
N MET A 24 3.40 11.41 6.19
CA MET A 24 3.56 12.70 6.88
C MET A 24 5.05 12.97 7.13
N HIS A 25 5.51 14.17 6.77
CA HIS A 25 6.94 14.57 6.80
C HIS A 25 7.91 13.59 6.13
N ASN A 26 7.43 12.73 5.23
CA ASN A 26 8.22 11.66 4.61
C ASN A 26 8.91 10.73 5.62
N THR A 27 8.33 10.57 6.82
CA THR A 27 8.88 9.73 7.88
C THR A 27 9.00 8.25 7.50
N GLN A 28 8.20 7.76 6.54
CA GLN A 28 8.13 6.36 6.12
C GLN A 28 7.98 5.42 7.33
N PRO A 29 6.85 5.52 8.08
CA PRO A 29 6.73 4.95 9.43
C PRO A 29 6.39 3.45 9.43
N TRP A 30 6.94 2.70 8.48
CA TRP A 30 6.69 1.28 8.28
C TRP A 30 7.98 0.47 8.35
N ARG A 31 7.85 -0.81 8.74
CA ARG A 31 8.86 -1.85 8.58
C ARG A 31 8.23 -3.03 7.87
N PHE A 32 8.92 -3.54 6.85
CA PHE A 32 8.51 -4.73 6.14
C PHE A 32 9.31 -5.93 6.65
N GLY A 33 8.64 -7.05 6.85
CA GLY A 33 9.25 -8.35 7.08
C GLY A 33 8.55 -9.40 6.23
N MET A 34 9.19 -10.55 6.05
CA MET A 34 8.59 -11.69 5.36
C MET A 34 8.61 -12.90 6.30
N GLU A 35 7.47 -13.55 6.43
CA GLU A 35 7.37 -14.79 7.19
C GLU A 35 7.99 -15.94 6.40
N ALA A 36 8.95 -16.65 7.00
CA ALA A 36 9.74 -17.68 6.31
C ALA A 36 8.89 -18.85 5.80
N ASP A 37 7.86 -19.24 6.56
CA ASP A 37 7.06 -20.43 6.26
C ASP A 37 5.97 -20.16 5.22
N THR A 38 5.38 -18.95 5.24
CA THR A 38 4.22 -18.61 4.38
C THR A 38 4.57 -17.67 3.23
N GLY A 39 5.73 -17.02 3.28
CA GLY A 39 6.09 -15.93 2.37
C GLY A 39 5.23 -14.67 2.53
N ALA A 40 4.41 -14.58 3.58
CA ALA A 40 3.57 -13.42 3.80
C ALA A 40 4.41 -12.20 4.19
N ILE A 41 4.08 -11.04 3.60
CA ILE A 41 4.72 -9.77 3.94
C ILE A 41 3.99 -9.17 5.15
N HIS A 42 4.73 -8.94 6.22
CA HIS A 42 4.26 -8.24 7.41
C HIS A 42 4.61 -6.76 7.29
N VAL A 43 3.61 -5.89 7.44
CA VAL A 43 3.77 -4.44 7.46
C VAL A 43 3.54 -3.95 8.88
N ARG A 44 4.62 -3.50 9.53
CA ARG A 44 4.61 -3.11 10.93
C ARG A 44 4.81 -1.62 11.10
N ALA A 45 4.23 -1.03 12.14
CA ALA A 45 4.52 0.33 12.55
C ALA A 45 5.98 0.46 13.02
N ASP A 46 6.69 1.47 12.53
CA ASP A 46 7.99 1.84 13.11
C ASP A 46 7.79 2.85 14.24
N ARG A 47 7.90 2.38 15.49
CA ARG A 47 7.77 3.23 16.67
C ARG A 47 8.82 4.35 16.73
N ALA A 48 10.01 4.13 16.16
CA ALA A 48 11.08 5.14 16.14
C ALA A 48 10.77 6.31 15.18
N ARG A 49 9.78 6.16 14.30
CA ARG A 49 9.37 7.15 13.30
C ARG A 49 8.03 7.82 13.64
N ARG A 50 7.55 7.64 14.88
CA ARG A 50 6.32 8.30 15.37
C ARG A 50 6.53 9.80 15.52
N LEU A 51 5.44 10.55 15.34
CA LEU A 51 5.42 12.00 15.47
C LEU A 51 4.52 12.40 16.65
N PRO A 52 4.99 12.32 17.90
CA PRO A 52 4.13 12.46 19.09
C PRO A 52 3.42 13.82 19.18
N HIS A 53 3.98 14.87 18.60
CA HIS A 53 3.38 16.21 18.60
C HIS A 53 2.45 16.45 17.40
N CYS A 54 2.83 15.98 16.21
CA CYS A 54 2.08 16.23 14.97
C CYS A 54 1.03 15.16 14.66
N ASP A 55 1.19 13.96 15.21
CA ASP A 55 0.31 12.80 15.02
C ASP A 55 0.13 12.01 16.34
N PRO A 56 -0.41 12.63 17.41
CA PRO A 56 -0.50 11.99 18.73
C PRO A 56 -1.42 10.76 18.73
N GLN A 57 -2.41 10.70 17.85
CA GLN A 57 -3.31 9.55 17.69
C GLN A 57 -2.85 8.55 16.62
N LEU A 58 -1.66 8.73 16.04
CA LEU A 58 -1.08 7.87 15.01
C LEU A 58 -1.92 7.76 13.72
N ARG A 59 -2.92 8.64 13.54
CA ARG A 59 -3.80 8.61 12.37
C ARG A 59 -3.00 8.76 11.08
N ALA A 60 -2.05 9.70 11.04
CA ALA A 60 -1.23 9.90 9.86
C ALA A 60 -0.28 8.72 9.61
N GLN A 61 0.25 8.09 10.66
CA GLN A 61 1.01 6.85 10.56
C GLN A 61 0.16 5.73 9.93
N HIS A 62 -1.06 5.49 10.43
CA HIS A 62 -1.96 4.48 9.86
C HIS A 62 -2.34 4.79 8.39
N LEU A 63 -2.63 6.05 8.05
CA LEU A 63 -2.90 6.45 6.66
C LEU A 63 -1.68 6.22 5.75
N SER A 64 -0.47 6.51 6.25
CA SER A 64 0.77 6.29 5.52
C SER A 64 0.97 4.79 5.25
N VAL A 65 0.75 3.94 6.26
CA VAL A 65 0.88 2.50 6.13
C VAL A 65 -0.19 1.91 5.21
N GLY A 66 -1.43 2.40 5.29
CA GLY A 66 -2.50 2.01 4.36
C GLY A 66 -2.13 2.33 2.91
N ALA A 67 -1.53 3.49 2.65
CA ALA A 67 -1.03 3.84 1.32
C ALA A 67 0.10 2.89 0.85
N ALA A 68 1.03 2.51 1.74
CA ALA A 68 2.08 1.55 1.44
C ALA A 68 1.53 0.15 1.11
N VAL A 69 0.55 -0.32 1.88
CA VAL A 69 -0.17 -1.59 1.63
C VAL A 69 -0.92 -1.54 0.30
N PHE A 70 -1.57 -0.42 -0.02
CA PHE A 70 -2.26 -0.25 -1.30
C PHE A 70 -1.28 -0.33 -2.48
N ASN A 71 -0.15 0.39 -2.43
CA ASN A 71 0.86 0.28 -3.48
C ASN A 71 1.42 -1.14 -3.62
N LEU A 72 1.59 -1.86 -2.51
CA LEU A 72 2.01 -3.26 -2.52
C LEU A 72 0.97 -4.14 -3.24
N ARG A 73 -0.34 -3.94 -2.98
CA ARG A 73 -1.42 -4.64 -3.72
C ARG A 73 -1.38 -4.36 -5.22
N VAL A 74 -1.16 -3.10 -5.61
CA VAL A 74 -1.03 -2.69 -7.01
C VAL A 74 0.14 -3.42 -7.68
N ALA A 75 1.30 -3.46 -7.03
CA ALA A 75 2.47 -4.17 -7.54
C ALA A 75 2.26 -5.70 -7.60
N ALA A 76 1.62 -6.29 -6.59
CA ALA A 76 1.30 -7.71 -6.57
C ALA A 76 0.43 -8.10 -7.78
N ALA A 77 -0.67 -7.38 -8.01
CA ALA A 77 -1.55 -7.63 -9.14
C ALA A 77 -0.85 -7.43 -10.49
N HIS A 78 0.00 -6.39 -10.62
CA HIS A 78 0.81 -6.17 -11.82
C HIS A 78 1.76 -7.35 -12.11
N LEU A 79 2.34 -7.95 -11.07
CA LEU A 79 3.21 -9.13 -11.16
C LEU A 79 2.43 -10.46 -11.33
N GLY A 80 1.10 -10.42 -11.43
CA GLY A 80 0.27 -11.61 -11.64
C GLY A 80 -0.18 -12.31 -10.35
N TRP A 81 -0.01 -11.69 -9.19
CA TRP A 81 -0.41 -12.24 -7.88
C TRP A 81 -1.74 -11.67 -7.41
N GLU A 82 -2.55 -12.52 -6.78
CA GLU A 82 -3.72 -12.08 -6.02
C GLU A 82 -3.27 -11.73 -4.59
N PRO A 83 -3.38 -10.47 -4.13
CA PRO A 83 -2.99 -10.11 -2.77
C PRO A 83 -4.14 -10.34 -1.78
N ASP A 84 -3.96 -11.30 -0.86
CA ASP A 84 -4.82 -11.49 0.31
C ASP A 84 -4.30 -10.61 1.46
N VAL A 85 -5.01 -9.51 1.71
CA VAL A 85 -4.63 -8.50 2.71
C VAL A 85 -5.50 -8.60 3.95
N ARG A 86 -4.86 -8.70 5.11
CA ARG A 86 -5.52 -8.56 6.41
C ARG A 86 -4.96 -7.34 7.13
N LEU A 87 -5.82 -6.40 7.46
CA LEU A 87 -5.47 -5.22 8.25
C LEU A 87 -5.66 -5.50 9.73
N LEU A 88 -4.73 -5.03 10.57
CA LEU A 88 -4.73 -5.22 12.02
C LEU A 88 -5.07 -6.67 12.44
N PRO A 89 -4.36 -7.68 11.89
CA PRO A 89 -4.79 -9.06 11.99
C PRO A 89 -4.64 -9.68 13.38
N ASP A 90 -3.84 -9.06 14.26
CA ASP A 90 -3.59 -9.53 15.62
C ASP A 90 -3.92 -8.44 16.65
N PRO A 91 -5.03 -8.57 17.41
CA PRO A 91 -5.36 -7.66 18.50
C PRO A 91 -4.31 -7.61 19.63
N GLY A 92 -3.49 -8.65 19.78
CA GLY A 92 -2.41 -8.73 20.76
C GLY A 92 -1.13 -8.00 20.32
N ASP A 93 -1.01 -7.66 19.03
CA ASP A 93 0.15 -6.98 18.46
C ASP A 93 -0.27 -5.73 17.67
N PRO A 94 -0.48 -4.59 18.36
CA PRO A 94 -0.96 -3.37 17.74
C PRO A 94 0.01 -2.72 16.75
N ASP A 95 1.29 -3.16 16.72
CA ASP A 95 2.22 -2.67 15.70
C ASP A 95 2.18 -3.51 14.42
N LEU A 96 1.54 -4.69 14.40
CA LEU A 96 1.30 -5.44 13.17
C LEU A 96 0.09 -4.84 12.44
N LEU A 97 0.37 -3.94 11.51
CA LEU A 97 -0.68 -3.14 10.87
C LEU A 97 -1.32 -3.84 9.67
N ALA A 98 -0.57 -4.69 8.98
CA ALA A 98 -1.12 -5.54 7.93
C ALA A 98 -0.27 -6.80 7.72
N THR A 99 -0.92 -7.85 7.21
CA THR A 99 -0.26 -8.96 6.53
C THR A 99 -0.76 -9.05 5.10
N VAL A 100 0.15 -9.32 4.16
CA VAL A 100 -0.16 -9.49 2.74
C VAL A 100 0.40 -10.81 2.27
N ARG A 101 -0.50 -11.73 1.92
CA ARG A 101 -0.13 -13.03 1.34
C ARG A 101 -0.36 -12.98 -0.17
N LEU A 102 0.62 -13.46 -0.93
CA LEU A 102 0.52 -13.55 -2.38
C LEU A 102 -0.02 -14.93 -2.75
N THR A 103 -1.19 -14.95 -3.36
CA THR A 103 -1.86 -16.17 -3.80
C THR A 103 -1.98 -16.21 -5.32
N VAL A 104 -2.22 -17.39 -5.88
CA VAL A 104 -2.57 -17.53 -7.30
C VAL A 104 -4.08 -17.40 -7.43
N ALA A 105 -4.51 -16.60 -8.40
CA ALA A 105 -5.93 -16.43 -8.70
C ALA A 105 -6.60 -17.78 -8.96
N THR A 106 -7.48 -18.20 -8.06
CA THR A 106 -8.16 -19.50 -8.17
C THR A 106 -9.50 -19.29 -8.87
N GLY A 107 -9.46 -19.11 -10.20
CA GLY A 107 -10.66 -19.04 -11.04
C GLY A 107 -11.31 -17.65 -11.20
N GLY A 108 -10.58 -16.57 -10.91
CA GLY A 108 -11.03 -15.19 -11.11
C GLY A 108 -10.04 -14.31 -11.89
N THR A 109 -10.51 -13.17 -12.40
CA THR A 109 -9.65 -12.10 -12.92
C THR A 109 -8.96 -11.41 -11.76
N LEU A 110 -7.65 -11.18 -11.85
CA LEU A 110 -6.91 -10.40 -10.87
C LEU A 110 -7.54 -9.01 -10.67
N PRO A 111 -7.41 -8.40 -9.49
CA PRO A 111 -7.79 -7.01 -9.30
C PRO A 111 -7.10 -6.14 -10.36
N SER A 112 -7.89 -5.44 -11.17
CA SER A 112 -7.35 -4.51 -12.16
C SER A 112 -7.16 -3.16 -11.50
N TYR A 113 -5.91 -2.75 -11.36
CA TYR A 113 -5.53 -1.41 -10.92
C TYR A 113 -5.23 -0.48 -12.10
N GLY A 114 -5.51 -0.90 -13.34
CA GLY A 114 -5.22 -0.15 -14.56
C GLY A 114 -3.77 0.34 -14.60
N ASP A 115 -3.57 1.62 -14.89
CA ASP A 115 -2.26 2.25 -15.02
C ASP A 115 -1.63 2.66 -13.67
N LEU A 116 -2.19 2.23 -12.53
CA LEU A 116 -1.71 2.66 -11.22
C LEU A 116 -0.29 2.18 -10.92
N TYR A 117 0.14 1.03 -11.44
CA TYR A 117 1.51 0.55 -11.23
C TYR A 117 2.54 1.56 -11.76
N ASP A 118 2.37 2.00 -13.01
CA ASP A 118 3.23 3.03 -13.62
C ASP A 118 3.04 4.41 -12.96
N ALA A 119 1.85 4.69 -12.42
CA ALA A 119 1.59 5.93 -11.70
C ALA A 119 2.34 6.00 -10.36
N VAL A 120 2.52 4.88 -9.65
CA VAL A 120 3.26 4.82 -8.37
C VAL A 120 4.69 5.32 -8.55
N ALA A 121 5.38 4.90 -9.61
CA ALA A 121 6.76 5.32 -9.89
C ALA A 121 6.89 6.81 -10.28
N ARG A 122 5.87 7.39 -10.91
CA ARG A 122 5.86 8.80 -11.36
C ARG A 122 5.39 9.78 -10.29
N ARG A 123 4.68 9.29 -9.27
CA ARG A 123 4.06 10.11 -8.23
C ARG A 123 5.13 10.83 -7.42
N HIS A 124 4.94 12.13 -7.24
CA HIS A 124 5.72 12.95 -6.32
C HIS A 124 4.84 14.03 -5.68
N THR A 125 5.24 14.54 -4.53
CA THR A 125 4.55 15.67 -3.88
C THR A 125 5.08 16.98 -4.46
N SER A 126 4.30 17.64 -5.30
CA SER A 126 4.59 19.02 -5.71
C SER A 126 4.17 19.99 -4.61
N ARG A 127 5.09 20.89 -4.24
CA ARG A 127 4.84 22.04 -3.35
C ARG A 127 4.83 23.37 -4.11
N MET A 128 4.88 23.30 -5.44
CA MET A 128 4.80 24.47 -6.30
C MET A 128 3.34 24.95 -6.40
N PRO A 129 3.12 26.25 -6.66
CA PRO A 129 1.77 26.77 -6.88
C PRO A 129 1.04 26.03 -8.00
N PHE A 130 -0.22 25.68 -7.76
CA PHE A 130 -1.12 25.15 -8.79
C PHE A 130 -1.90 26.28 -9.46
N THR A 131 -2.50 26.00 -10.62
CA THR A 131 -3.20 27.00 -11.45
C THR A 131 -4.45 27.63 -10.82
N GLY A 132 -4.90 27.19 -9.64
CA GLY A 132 -6.13 27.66 -8.98
C GLY A 132 -7.43 27.24 -9.66
N ARG A 133 -7.36 26.59 -10.84
CA ARG A 133 -8.54 26.03 -11.51
C ARG A 133 -9.17 24.94 -10.63
N PRO A 134 -10.50 24.97 -10.42
CA PRO A 134 -11.19 23.90 -9.74
C PRO A 134 -10.95 22.55 -10.42
N VAL A 135 -10.84 21.48 -9.62
CA VAL A 135 -10.87 20.11 -10.15
C VAL A 135 -12.28 19.87 -10.71
N PRO A 136 -12.43 19.41 -11.96
CA PRO A 136 -13.75 19.14 -12.52
C PRO A 136 -14.56 18.15 -11.69
N ASP A 137 -15.86 18.40 -11.49
CA ASP A 137 -16.72 17.61 -10.59
C ASP A 137 -16.73 16.11 -10.93
N HIS A 138 -16.67 15.75 -12.21
CA HIS A 138 -16.64 14.34 -12.64
C HIS A 138 -15.37 13.62 -12.16
N ILE A 139 -14.22 14.31 -12.11
CA ILE A 139 -12.97 13.75 -11.58
C ILE A 139 -13.07 13.54 -10.07
N VAL A 140 -13.66 14.50 -9.35
CA VAL A 140 -13.90 14.36 -7.90
C VAL A 140 -14.85 13.17 -7.64
N ALA A 141 -15.90 13.03 -8.43
CA ALA A 141 -16.84 11.91 -8.32
C ALA A 141 -16.15 10.56 -8.60
N GLU A 142 -15.27 10.50 -9.60
CA GLU A 142 -14.46 9.31 -9.92
C GLU A 142 -13.52 8.95 -8.76
N MET A 143 -12.79 9.93 -8.20
CA MET A 143 -11.90 9.72 -7.05
C MET A 143 -12.66 9.19 -5.83
N LEU A 144 -13.85 9.74 -5.55
CA LEU A 144 -14.71 9.27 -4.46
C LEU A 144 -15.24 7.85 -4.71
N ALA A 145 -15.60 7.52 -5.95
CA ALA A 145 -16.03 6.18 -6.31
C ALA A 145 -14.89 5.17 -6.14
N ALA A 146 -13.69 5.51 -6.60
CA ALA A 146 -12.49 4.68 -6.43
C ALA A 146 -12.17 4.44 -4.95
N ALA A 147 -12.26 5.48 -4.11
CA ALA A 147 -12.06 5.34 -2.66
C ALA A 147 -13.10 4.40 -2.02
N ARG A 148 -14.38 4.49 -2.42
CA ARG A 148 -15.44 3.59 -1.93
C ARG A 148 -15.22 2.13 -2.35
N THR A 149 -14.72 1.89 -3.57
CA THR A 149 -14.34 0.54 -4.02
C THR A 149 -13.28 -0.08 -3.10
N GLU A 150 -12.44 0.75 -2.49
CA GLU A 150 -11.40 0.33 -1.53
C GLU A 150 -11.85 0.41 -0.05
N GLY A 151 -13.14 0.67 0.21
CA GLY A 151 -13.75 0.61 1.55
C GLY A 151 -13.70 1.90 2.39
N ALA A 152 -13.48 3.06 1.76
CA ALA A 152 -13.50 4.38 2.43
C ALA A 152 -14.92 4.93 2.67
#